data_AF-A0A3Q9W8D2-F1
#
_entry.id   AF-A0A3Q9W8D2-F1
#
_cell.length_a   1.000
_cell.length_b   1.000
_cell.length_c   1.000
_cell.angle_alpha   90.00
_cell.angle_beta   90.00
_cell.angle_gamma   90.00
#
_symmetry.space_group_name_H-M   'P 1'
#
loop_
_entity.id
_entity.type
_entity.pdbx_description
1 polymer ?
#
loop_
_entity_poly.entity_id
_entity_poly.type
_entity_poly.pdbx_seq_one_letter_code
_entity_poly.pdbx_strand_id
1 'polypeptide(L)'
;MKRVVIDTNILYSYVGISENERVCKTALSNFRLAITTASLIEVIVKYRNDLDKIKFCLTPVVKNEIELINIGHTPISNDKIYGIFNAESISDISEVVEELFNLKVSTEAEFLRFIMFILFPGVVECLKRDGYGFSDVQKDNQQKVLVRCLLQAYEESMLSKFKKQIILGYKEGDEQRIVFEAFREQFLSLLNIFHFNYHQISVGALPEGDQSLDSEKEAALVESISSDRLGKKLERYIANPVEMVTKKSNHALFDEYLAVMNDGLSDLNSLNRSSLEYLIYTIESAFKNKSKIKKNDIFDLLISCSLGLEETRIVTLDKGFLRMLNKIDTDSYNLCKSLGYMS
;
A
#
# COMPACT_ATOMS: atom_id res chain seq x y z
N MET A 1 -8.07 -3.67 31.77
CA MET A 1 -8.86 -2.62 31.06
C MET A 1 -8.46 -2.71 29.60
N LYS A 2 -9.42 -2.97 28.71
CA LYS A 2 -9.14 -3.28 27.30
C LYS A 2 -8.41 -2.12 26.62
N ARG A 3 -7.40 -2.41 25.80
CA ARG A 3 -6.65 -1.40 25.06
C ARG A 3 -7.41 -1.03 23.78
N VAL A 4 -7.57 0.26 23.54
CA VAL A 4 -8.25 0.79 22.35
C VAL A 4 -7.33 1.76 21.62
N VAL A 5 -6.89 1.36 20.43
CA VAL A 5 -6.10 2.17 19.51
C VAL A 5 -7.04 3.06 18.70
N ILE A 6 -6.85 4.37 18.81
CA ILE A 6 -7.61 5.36 18.05
C ILE A 6 -6.86 5.77 16.79
N ASP A 7 -7.58 6.05 15.71
CA ASP A 7 -7.02 6.68 14.51
C ASP A 7 -6.81 8.19 14.68
N THR A 8 -6.23 8.83 13.67
CA THR A 8 -5.97 10.28 13.67
C THR A 8 -7.24 11.12 13.73
N ASN A 9 -8.32 10.69 13.09
CA ASN A 9 -9.59 11.42 13.08
C ASN A 9 -10.23 11.45 14.47
N ILE A 10 -10.21 10.33 15.19
CA ILE A 10 -10.68 10.26 16.57
C ILE A 10 -9.78 11.08 17.48
N LEU A 11 -8.46 11.07 17.29
CA LEU A 11 -7.56 11.95 18.04
C LEU A 11 -7.93 13.42 17.85
N TYR A 12 -8.13 13.89 16.61
CA TYR A 12 -8.48 15.28 16.33
C TYR A 12 -9.76 15.70 17.06
N SER A 13 -10.77 14.84 17.10
CA SER A 13 -11.98 15.10 17.89
C SER A 13 -11.76 15.00 19.40
N TYR A 14 -10.91 14.08 19.86
CA TYR A 14 -10.57 13.96 21.28
C TYR A 14 -9.84 15.20 21.80
N VAL A 15 -8.94 15.81 21.02
CA VAL A 15 -8.21 17.01 21.45
C VAL A 15 -8.91 18.33 21.08
N GLY A 16 -10.05 18.27 20.38
CA GLY A 16 -10.85 19.45 20.04
C GLY A 16 -10.37 20.22 18.79
N ILE A 17 -9.58 19.60 17.92
CA ILE A 17 -9.17 20.18 16.63
C ILE A 17 -10.29 20.06 15.58
N SER A 18 -11.11 19.01 15.64
CA SER A 18 -12.27 18.84 14.76
C SER A 18 -13.48 18.34 15.53
N GLU A 19 -14.60 19.04 15.45
CA GLU A 19 -15.84 18.59 16.10
C GLU A 19 -16.43 17.38 15.37
N ASN A 20 -16.69 16.31 16.11
CA ASN A 20 -17.46 15.17 15.64
C ASN A 20 -18.31 14.64 16.81
N GLU A 21 -19.62 14.87 16.74
CA GLU A 21 -20.57 14.51 17.79
C GLU A 21 -20.58 13.02 18.13
N ARG A 22 -20.10 12.16 17.21
CA ARG A 22 -20.00 10.72 17.47
C ARG A 22 -18.90 10.39 18.47
N VAL A 23 -17.81 11.16 18.51
CA VAL A 23 -16.68 10.90 19.40
C VAL A 23 -17.01 11.38 20.81
N CYS A 24 -17.58 10.48 21.62
CA CYS A 24 -17.91 10.76 23.01
C CYS A 24 -16.73 10.44 23.94
N LYS A 25 -16.11 11.48 24.52
CA LYS A 25 -14.99 11.33 25.48
C LYS A 25 -15.35 10.43 26.67
N THR A 26 -16.57 10.54 27.17
CA THR A 26 -17.07 9.72 28.30
C THR A 26 -17.20 8.25 27.94
N ALA A 27 -17.54 7.92 26.70
CA ALA A 27 -17.56 6.53 26.26
C ALA A 27 -16.13 5.98 26.16
N LEU A 28 -15.19 6.78 25.65
CA LEU A 28 -13.79 6.41 25.48
C LEU A 28 -13.01 6.30 26.80
N SER A 29 -13.39 7.04 27.85
CA SER A 29 -12.73 6.97 29.16
C SER A 29 -12.83 5.61 29.86
N ASN A 30 -13.68 4.71 29.36
CA ASN A 30 -13.79 3.33 29.85
C ASN A 30 -12.68 2.41 29.30
N PHE A 31 -11.81 2.90 28.42
CA PHE A 31 -10.76 2.12 27.78
C PHE A 31 -9.37 2.69 28.04
N ARG A 32 -8.36 1.83 28.02
CA ARG A 32 -6.97 2.27 27.99
C ARG A 32 -6.68 2.73 26.57
N LEU A 33 -6.74 4.03 26.34
CA LEU A 33 -6.54 4.60 25.01
C LEU A 33 -5.08 4.48 24.60
N ALA A 34 -4.88 4.21 23.31
CA ALA A 34 -3.58 4.15 22.69
C ALA A 34 -3.61 4.80 21.30
N ILE A 35 -2.45 5.23 20.83
CA ILE A 35 -2.24 5.73 19.48
C ILE A 35 -0.95 5.16 18.92
N THR A 36 -0.87 4.99 17.60
CA THR A 36 0.33 4.50 16.96
C THR A 36 1.29 5.62 16.56
N THR A 37 2.58 5.31 16.47
CA THR A 37 3.56 6.22 15.85
C THR A 37 3.20 6.56 14.41
N ALA A 38 2.59 5.63 13.66
CA ALA A 38 2.07 5.89 12.32
C ALA A 38 1.06 7.06 12.34
N SER A 39 0.05 7.01 13.21
CA SER A 39 -0.92 8.10 13.37
C SER A 39 -0.27 9.42 13.81
N LEU A 40 0.75 9.39 14.69
CA LEU A 40 1.46 10.62 15.08
C LEU A 40 2.26 11.24 13.93
N ILE A 41 2.90 10.43 13.08
CA ILE A 41 3.57 10.94 11.87
C ILE A 41 2.56 11.66 10.98
N GLU A 42 1.37 11.11 10.78
CA GLU A 42 0.32 11.77 10.00
C GLU A 42 -0.06 13.12 10.57
N VAL A 43 -0.23 13.22 11.90
CA VAL A 43 -0.50 14.49 12.58
C VAL A 43 0.62 15.50 12.33
N ILE A 44 1.87 15.11 12.58
CA ILE A 44 3.02 16.02 12.49
C ILE A 44 3.21 16.52 11.05
N VAL A 45 3.10 15.63 10.06
CA VAL A 45 3.22 16.00 8.64
C VAL A 45 2.06 16.88 8.16
N LYS A 46 0.82 16.58 8.60
CA LYS A 46 -0.37 17.35 8.24
C LYS A 46 -0.31 18.78 8.78
N TYR A 47 0.11 18.94 10.04
CA TYR A 47 0.20 20.23 10.71
C TYR A 47 1.63 20.78 10.75
N ARG A 48 2.48 20.41 9.78
CA ARG A 48 3.91 20.80 9.70
C ARG A 48 4.21 22.30 9.78
N ASN A 49 3.20 23.16 9.62
CA ASN A 49 3.31 24.62 9.71
C ASN A 49 2.53 25.20 10.91
N ASP A 50 2.00 24.37 11.80
CA ASP A 50 1.10 24.73 12.90
C ASP A 50 1.52 23.97 14.18
N LEU A 51 2.50 24.53 14.88
CA LEU A 51 3.09 23.93 16.07
C LEU A 51 2.04 23.71 17.17
N ASP A 52 1.10 24.65 17.35
CA ASP A 52 0.08 24.56 18.38
C ASP A 52 -0.83 23.35 18.18
N LYS A 53 -1.28 23.09 16.94
CA LYS A 53 -2.07 21.89 16.63
C LYS A 53 -1.29 20.60 16.83
N ILE A 54 0.01 20.58 16.48
CA ILE A 54 0.87 19.42 16.77
C ILE A 54 0.92 19.20 18.29
N LYS A 55 1.19 20.25 19.08
CA LYS A 55 1.27 20.16 20.54
C LYS A 55 -0.05 19.73 21.18
N PHE A 56 -1.19 20.23 20.69
CA PHE A 56 -2.51 19.78 21.14
C PHE A 56 -2.70 18.27 20.95
N CYS A 57 -2.30 17.73 19.80
CA CYS A 57 -2.35 16.30 19.53
C CYS A 57 -1.37 15.48 20.39
N LEU A 58 -0.19 16.01 20.68
CA LEU A 58 0.83 15.33 21.49
C LEU A 58 0.55 15.41 23.00
N THR A 59 -0.20 16.41 23.46
CA THR A 59 -0.52 16.63 24.87
C THR A 59 -1.01 15.36 25.60
N PRO A 60 -2.05 14.65 25.13
CA PRO A 60 -2.53 13.45 25.82
C PRO A 60 -1.50 12.32 25.83
N VAL A 61 -0.61 12.25 24.84
CA VAL A 61 0.47 11.25 24.80
C VAL A 61 1.55 11.60 25.83
N VAL A 62 2.02 12.85 25.84
CA VAL A 62 3.05 13.35 26.77
C VAL A 62 2.57 13.28 28.23
N LYS A 63 1.28 13.52 28.47
CA LYS A 63 0.64 13.40 29.80
C LYS A 63 0.29 11.96 30.20
N ASN A 64 0.59 10.97 29.35
CA ASN A 64 0.24 9.56 29.55
C ASN A 64 -1.27 9.27 29.68
N GLU A 65 -2.12 10.14 29.12
CA GLU A 65 -3.57 9.90 28.98
C GLU A 65 -3.85 8.91 27.83
N ILE A 66 -2.97 8.91 26.81
CA ILE A 66 -2.99 7.98 25.68
C ILE A 66 -1.63 7.30 25.59
N GLU A 67 -1.62 5.96 25.59
CA GLU A 67 -0.42 5.16 25.40
C GLU A 67 0.11 5.27 23.97
N LEU A 68 1.41 5.44 23.79
CA LEU A 68 2.05 5.36 22.48
C LEU A 68 2.44 3.91 22.14
N ILE A 69 1.95 3.40 21.02
CA ILE A 69 2.36 2.13 20.43
C ILE A 69 3.35 2.40 19.30
N ASN A 70 4.57 1.91 19.45
CA ASN A 70 5.58 2.02 18.40
C ASN A 70 5.34 0.97 17.31
N ILE A 71 5.15 1.44 16.08
CA ILE A 71 5.10 0.60 14.88
C ILE A 71 6.47 0.61 14.23
N GLY A 72 7.12 -0.56 14.14
CA GLY A 72 8.51 -0.68 13.71
C GLY A 72 8.80 -0.14 12.30
N HIS A 73 7.80 -0.08 11.42
CA HIS A 73 7.93 0.50 10.08
C HIS A 73 7.86 2.04 10.06
N THR A 74 7.38 2.66 11.13
CA THR A 74 7.27 4.12 11.28
C THR A 74 7.65 4.54 12.69
N PRO A 75 8.91 4.33 13.12
CA PRO A 75 9.31 4.58 14.49
C PRO A 75 9.44 6.08 14.76
N ILE A 76 9.01 6.51 15.94
CA ILE A 76 9.35 7.82 16.52
C ILE A 76 9.84 7.57 17.94
N SER A 77 11.00 8.12 18.30
CA SER A 77 11.50 8.03 19.67
C SER A 77 10.75 8.97 20.61
N ASN A 78 10.66 8.59 21.88
CA ASN A 78 10.07 9.45 22.91
C ASN A 78 10.78 10.81 22.99
N ASP A 79 12.12 10.83 22.87
CA ASP A 79 12.90 12.07 22.89
C ASP A 79 12.49 13.04 21.78
N LYS A 80 12.22 12.54 20.57
CA LYS A 80 11.70 13.38 19.47
C LYS A 80 10.32 13.93 19.79
N ILE A 81 9.44 13.12 20.38
CA ILE A 81 8.09 13.56 20.77
C ILE A 81 8.16 14.65 21.83
N TYR A 82 8.98 14.46 22.88
CA TYR A 82 9.19 15.46 23.92
C TYR A 82 9.85 16.73 23.37
N GLY A 83 10.81 16.59 22.45
CA GLY A 83 11.45 17.72 21.77
C GLY A 83 10.42 18.56 21.00
N ILE A 84 9.57 17.92 20.19
CA ILE A 84 8.50 18.61 19.46
C ILE A 84 7.51 19.30 20.41
N PHE A 85 7.12 18.60 21.48
CA PHE A 85 6.16 19.15 22.45
C PHE A 85 6.68 20.40 23.17
N ASN A 86 7.99 20.44 23.46
CA ASN A 86 8.62 21.53 24.21
C ASN A 86 9.20 22.65 23.31
N ALA A 87 9.23 22.48 21.99
CA ALA A 87 9.74 23.48 21.05
C ALA A 87 9.01 24.83 21.17
N GLU A 88 9.70 25.96 20.98
CA GLU A 88 9.08 27.29 21.10
C GLU A 88 8.50 27.78 19.77
N SER A 89 9.04 27.29 18.65
CA SER A 89 8.68 27.70 17.31
C SER A 89 8.71 26.55 16.31
N ILE A 90 8.05 26.74 15.15
CA ILE A 90 8.07 25.72 14.09
C ILE A 90 9.47 25.53 13.49
N SER A 91 10.31 26.57 13.51
CA SER A 91 11.70 26.49 13.06
C SER A 91 12.51 25.49 13.87
N ASP A 92 12.26 25.39 15.18
CA ASP A 92 12.98 24.49 16.09
C ASP A 92 12.77 23.02 15.77
N ILE A 93 11.64 22.69 15.13
CA ILE A 93 11.27 21.31 14.77
C ILE A 93 11.36 21.03 13.27
N SER A 94 11.83 21.99 12.48
CA SER A 94 11.82 21.89 11.01
C SER A 94 12.57 20.66 10.48
N GLU A 95 13.75 20.38 11.03
CA GLU A 95 14.54 19.18 10.67
C GLU A 95 13.81 17.88 11.04
N VAL A 96 13.19 17.83 12.22
CA VAL A 96 12.46 16.65 12.70
C VAL A 96 11.22 16.41 11.85
N VAL A 97 10.49 17.48 11.50
CA VAL A 97 9.32 17.42 10.63
C VAL A 97 9.71 16.91 9.24
N GLU A 98 10.82 17.39 8.67
CA GLU A 98 11.33 16.95 7.38
C GLU A 98 11.79 15.48 7.42
N GLU A 99 12.44 15.04 8.50
CA GLU A 99 12.80 13.65 8.70
C GLU A 99 11.56 12.74 8.72
N LEU A 100 10.54 13.10 9.51
CA LEU A 100 9.29 12.34 9.61
C LEU A 100 8.48 12.36 8.32
N PHE A 101 8.54 13.47 7.57
CA PHE A 101 7.97 13.56 6.24
C PHE A 101 8.65 12.58 5.27
N ASN A 102 9.99 12.57 5.24
CA ASN A 102 10.76 11.64 4.40
C ASN A 102 10.53 10.17 4.78
N LEU A 103 10.36 9.87 6.07
CA LEU A 103 9.96 8.54 6.54
C LEU A 103 8.56 8.16 6.05
N LYS A 104 7.58 9.07 6.14
CA LYS A 104 6.22 8.86 5.61
C LYS A 104 6.23 8.56 4.12
N VAL A 105 6.91 9.41 3.34
CA VAL A 105 7.07 9.26 1.88
C VAL A 105 7.73 7.92 1.55
N SER A 106 8.80 7.56 2.24
CA SER A 106 9.51 6.30 1.99
C SER A 106 8.65 5.09 2.30
N THR A 107 7.91 5.11 3.41
CA THR A 107 7.02 4.01 3.81
C THR A 107 5.86 3.83 2.81
N GLU A 108 5.26 4.94 2.37
CA GLU A 108 4.20 4.92 1.35
C GLU A 108 4.72 4.39 0.00
N ALA A 109 5.91 4.81 -0.42
CA ALA A 109 6.53 4.35 -1.67
C ALA A 109 6.88 2.85 -1.64
N GLU A 110 7.42 2.37 -0.51
CA GLU A 110 7.74 0.96 -0.30
C GLU A 110 6.49 0.08 -0.38
N PHE A 111 5.40 0.51 0.24
CA PHE A 111 4.14 -0.22 0.18
C PHE A 111 3.57 -0.29 -1.23
N LEU A 112 3.58 0.81 -1.99
CA LEU A 112 3.15 0.80 -3.39
C LEU A 112 4.00 -0.15 -4.23
N ARG A 113 5.32 -0.15 -4.05
CA ARG A 113 6.25 -1.08 -4.71
C ARG A 113 5.92 -2.52 -4.34
N PHE A 114 5.71 -2.79 -3.06
CA PHE A 114 5.38 -4.11 -2.56
C PHE A 114 4.04 -4.63 -3.11
N ILE A 115 2.99 -3.81 -3.11
CA ILE A 115 1.70 -4.12 -3.73
C ILE A 115 1.88 -4.43 -5.22
N MET A 116 2.71 -3.68 -5.94
CA MET A 116 3.00 -3.94 -7.35
C MET A 116 3.72 -5.27 -7.57
N PHE A 117 4.66 -5.63 -6.69
CA PHE A 117 5.36 -6.91 -6.72
C PHE A 117 4.45 -8.12 -6.44
N ILE A 118 3.30 -7.91 -5.81
CA ILE A 118 2.28 -8.96 -5.65
C ILE A 118 1.29 -8.95 -6.83
N LEU A 119 0.80 -7.77 -7.24
CA LEU A 119 -0.20 -7.69 -8.30
C LEU A 119 0.35 -8.13 -9.66
N PHE A 120 1.56 -7.70 -10.02
CA PHE A 120 2.10 -7.92 -11.35
C PHE A 120 2.30 -9.41 -11.68
N PRO A 121 2.94 -10.23 -10.82
CA PRO A 121 3.02 -11.68 -11.06
C PRO A 121 1.66 -12.36 -11.18
N GLY A 122 0.68 -11.99 -10.35
CA GLY A 122 -0.68 -12.55 -10.44
C GLY A 122 -1.37 -12.20 -11.77
N VAL A 123 -1.16 -10.98 -12.30
CA VAL A 123 -1.61 -10.62 -13.65
C VAL A 123 -0.90 -11.45 -14.72
N VAL A 124 0.41 -11.65 -14.60
CA VAL A 124 1.19 -12.48 -15.54
C VAL A 124 0.67 -13.92 -15.57
N GLU A 125 0.42 -14.55 -14.42
CA GLU A 125 -0.12 -15.92 -14.37
C GLU A 125 -1.48 -16.02 -15.07
N CYS A 126 -2.33 -15.00 -14.93
CA CYS A 126 -3.57 -14.94 -15.69
C CYS A 126 -3.32 -14.79 -17.20
N LEU A 127 -2.41 -13.92 -17.62
CA LEU A 127 -2.08 -13.73 -19.04
C LEU A 127 -1.54 -15.02 -19.66
N LYS A 128 -0.76 -15.80 -18.91
CA LYS A 128 -0.27 -17.11 -19.34
C LYS A 128 -1.42 -18.08 -19.64
N ARG A 129 -2.45 -18.13 -18.78
CA ARG A 129 -3.67 -18.93 -19.04
C ARG A 129 -4.48 -18.38 -20.23
N ASP A 130 -4.44 -17.07 -20.47
CA ASP A 130 -5.08 -16.38 -21.60
C ASP A 130 -4.32 -16.49 -22.94
N GLY A 131 -3.30 -17.37 -23.03
CA GLY A 131 -2.57 -17.66 -24.27
C GLY A 131 -1.20 -16.98 -24.40
N TYR A 132 -0.74 -16.27 -23.37
CA TYR A 132 0.63 -15.73 -23.31
C TYR A 132 1.60 -16.66 -22.56
N GLY A 133 1.26 -17.94 -22.44
CA GLY A 133 2.11 -18.98 -21.87
C GLY A 133 2.69 -19.89 -22.95
N PHE A 134 3.78 -20.59 -22.63
CA PHE A 134 4.41 -21.54 -23.55
C PHE A 134 4.19 -22.98 -23.09
N SER A 135 3.81 -23.86 -24.00
CA SER A 135 3.80 -25.31 -23.74
C SER A 135 5.21 -25.91 -23.73
N ASP A 136 6.15 -25.26 -24.40
CA ASP A 136 7.56 -25.60 -24.35
C ASP A 136 8.16 -25.19 -22.98
N VAL A 137 8.74 -26.17 -22.28
CA VAL A 137 9.25 -26.00 -20.92
C VAL A 137 10.42 -25.01 -20.87
N GLN A 138 11.28 -24.99 -21.89
CA GLN A 138 12.41 -24.06 -21.92
C GLN A 138 11.92 -22.63 -22.12
N LYS A 139 11.00 -22.40 -23.06
CA LYS A 139 10.38 -21.08 -23.31
C LYS A 139 9.58 -20.58 -22.10
N ASP A 140 8.83 -21.45 -21.41
CA ASP A 140 8.11 -21.08 -20.19
C ASP A 140 9.07 -20.68 -19.06
N ASN A 141 10.18 -21.41 -18.91
CA ASN A 141 11.23 -21.05 -17.94
C ASN A 141 11.93 -19.74 -18.30
N GLN A 142 12.23 -19.50 -19.58
CA GLN A 142 12.77 -18.22 -20.05
C GLN A 142 11.83 -17.06 -19.69
N GLN A 143 10.52 -17.22 -19.92
CA GLN A 143 9.53 -16.20 -19.58
C GLN A 143 9.52 -15.90 -18.07
N LYS A 144 9.52 -16.94 -17.22
CA LYS A 144 9.57 -16.76 -15.76
C LYS A 144 10.83 -16.01 -15.31
N VAL A 145 11.98 -16.34 -15.88
CA VAL A 145 13.25 -15.65 -15.60
C VAL A 145 13.16 -14.18 -16.01
N LEU A 146 12.65 -13.88 -17.22
CA LEU A 146 12.51 -12.49 -17.68
C LEU A 146 11.55 -11.67 -16.83
N VAL A 147 10.44 -12.26 -16.35
CA VAL A 147 9.51 -11.59 -15.43
C VAL A 147 10.21 -11.27 -14.10
N ARG A 148 11.00 -12.20 -13.57
CA ARG A 148 11.80 -11.97 -12.36
C ARG A 148 12.83 -10.88 -12.57
N CYS A 149 13.61 -10.96 -13.64
CA CYS A 149 14.62 -9.95 -13.99
C CYS A 149 14.00 -8.57 -14.19
N LEU A 150 12.81 -8.50 -14.82
CA LEU A 150 12.06 -7.26 -15.00
C LEU A 150 11.75 -6.59 -13.66
N LEU A 151 11.17 -7.33 -12.72
CA LEU A 151 10.82 -6.80 -11.40
C LEU A 151 12.05 -6.36 -10.61
N GLN A 152 13.12 -7.16 -10.63
CA GLN A 152 14.39 -6.83 -9.97
C GLN A 152 15.06 -5.60 -10.58
N ALA A 153 15.10 -5.49 -11.91
CA ALA A 153 15.72 -4.35 -12.59
C ALA A 153 14.92 -3.05 -12.40
N TYR A 154 13.59 -3.14 -12.25
CA TYR A 154 12.73 -1.97 -12.03
C TYR A 154 12.60 -1.56 -10.57
N GLU A 155 13.09 -2.36 -9.62
CA GLU A 155 12.87 -2.20 -8.18
C GLU A 155 13.21 -0.79 -7.65
N GLU A 156 14.42 -0.32 -7.90
CA GLU A 156 14.91 0.99 -7.44
C GLU A 156 14.29 2.15 -8.21
N SER A 157 14.12 1.98 -9.53
CA SER A 157 13.51 3.00 -10.40
C SER A 157 12.06 3.27 -10.00
N MET A 158 11.30 2.21 -9.73
CA MET A 158 9.92 2.25 -9.27
C MET A 158 9.81 2.94 -7.91
N LEU A 159 10.67 2.57 -6.95
CA LEU A 159 10.72 3.21 -5.64
C LEU A 159 11.01 4.72 -5.76
N SER A 160 12.02 5.09 -6.55
CA SER A 160 12.39 6.49 -6.79
C SER A 160 11.26 7.29 -7.41
N LYS A 161 10.57 6.72 -8.41
CA LYS A 161 9.40 7.34 -9.04
C LYS A 161 8.28 7.54 -8.03
N PHE A 162 7.94 6.53 -7.22
CA PHE A 162 6.90 6.67 -6.20
C PHE A 162 7.22 7.75 -5.17
N LYS A 163 8.44 7.79 -4.62
CA LYS A 163 8.85 8.84 -3.68
C LYS A 163 8.65 10.23 -4.28
N LYS A 164 9.11 10.46 -5.51
CA LYS A 164 8.95 11.74 -6.22
C LYS A 164 7.49 12.14 -6.40
N GLN A 165 6.63 11.19 -6.78
CA GLN A 165 5.22 11.45 -7.04
C GLN A 165 4.42 11.67 -5.75
N ILE A 166 4.76 10.95 -4.67
CA ILE A 166 4.17 11.20 -3.35
C ILE A 166 4.53 12.61 -2.86
N ILE A 167 5.80 13.02 -2.95
CA ILE A 167 6.23 14.39 -2.58
C ILE A 167 5.46 15.44 -3.39
N LEU A 168 5.33 15.24 -4.70
CA LEU A 168 4.54 16.13 -5.56
C LEU A 168 3.08 16.18 -5.11
N GLY A 169 2.49 15.03 -4.81
CA GLY A 169 1.16 14.91 -4.24
C GLY A 169 0.93 15.78 -3.01
N TYR A 170 1.84 15.69 -2.03
CA TYR A 170 1.74 16.49 -0.79
C TYR A 170 1.93 17.99 -1.01
N LYS A 171 2.67 18.37 -2.05
CA LYS A 171 2.87 19.76 -2.45
C LYS A 171 1.62 20.34 -3.11
N GLU A 172 0.93 19.54 -3.91
CA GLU A 172 -0.27 19.96 -4.66
C GLU A 172 -1.59 19.75 -3.89
N GLY A 173 -1.57 18.97 -2.81
CA GLY A 173 -2.78 18.61 -2.05
C GLY A 173 -3.68 17.62 -2.79
N ASP A 174 -3.10 16.82 -3.69
CA ASP A 174 -3.80 15.83 -4.53
C ASP A 174 -3.01 14.51 -4.58
N GLU A 175 -2.60 14.05 -3.40
CA GLU A 175 -1.75 12.87 -3.22
C GLU A 175 -2.38 11.64 -3.87
N GLN A 176 -3.67 11.43 -3.67
CA GLN A 176 -4.36 10.22 -4.09
C GLN A 176 -4.40 10.08 -5.63
N ARG A 177 -4.63 11.18 -6.37
CA ARG A 177 -4.66 11.12 -7.84
C ARG A 177 -3.26 10.91 -8.39
N ILE A 178 -2.29 11.72 -7.94
CA ILE A 178 -0.91 11.68 -8.45
C ILE A 178 -0.28 10.30 -8.20
N VAL A 179 -0.43 9.75 -6.99
CA VAL A 179 0.07 8.41 -6.66
C VAL A 179 -0.60 7.33 -7.50
N PHE A 180 -1.92 7.43 -7.72
CA PHE A 180 -2.64 6.47 -8.55
C PHE A 180 -2.18 6.51 -10.02
N GLU A 181 -1.94 7.70 -10.56
CA GLU A 181 -1.39 7.87 -11.91
C GLU A 181 0.01 7.26 -12.02
N ALA A 182 0.88 7.49 -11.03
CA ALA A 182 2.21 6.90 -10.98
C ALA A 182 2.17 5.36 -10.92
N PHE A 183 1.30 4.80 -10.09
CA PHE A 183 1.10 3.35 -9.98
C PHE A 183 0.69 2.75 -11.33
N ARG A 184 -0.31 3.36 -11.96
CA ARG A 184 -0.81 2.98 -13.30
C ARG A 184 0.29 3.03 -14.36
N GLU A 185 1.07 4.11 -14.41
CA GLU A 185 2.18 4.29 -15.37
C GLU A 185 3.22 3.17 -15.23
N GLN A 186 3.65 2.88 -14.00
CA GLN A 186 4.61 1.82 -13.74
C GLN A 186 4.05 0.45 -14.11
N PHE A 187 2.80 0.17 -13.77
CA PHE A 187 2.15 -1.11 -14.09
C PHE A 187 2.04 -1.32 -15.61
N LEU A 188 1.67 -0.27 -16.36
CA LEU A 188 1.65 -0.31 -17.82
C LEU A 188 3.04 -0.53 -18.43
N SER A 189 4.07 0.12 -17.88
CA SER A 189 5.46 -0.09 -18.30
C SER A 189 5.88 -1.56 -18.15
N LEU A 190 5.60 -2.16 -16.99
CA LEU A 190 5.88 -3.58 -16.75
C LEU A 190 5.12 -4.49 -17.72
N LEU A 191 3.84 -4.21 -17.99
CA LEU A 191 3.02 -4.99 -18.93
C LEU A 191 3.52 -4.89 -20.37
N ASN A 192 3.95 -3.70 -20.80
CA ASN A 192 4.51 -3.49 -22.14
C ASN A 192 5.82 -4.26 -22.31
N ILE A 193 6.69 -4.26 -21.29
CA ILE A 193 7.95 -5.02 -21.33
C ILE A 193 7.66 -6.53 -21.30
N PHE A 194 6.70 -6.98 -20.47
CA PHE A 194 6.26 -8.38 -20.49
C PHE A 194 5.74 -8.80 -21.87
N HIS A 195 4.90 -7.97 -22.49
CA HIS A 195 4.36 -8.22 -23.82
C HIS A 195 5.46 -8.33 -24.87
N PHE A 196 6.44 -7.42 -24.83
CA PHE A 196 7.62 -7.46 -25.70
C PHE A 196 8.45 -8.74 -25.49
N ASN A 197 8.77 -9.06 -24.23
CA ASN A 197 9.55 -10.26 -23.86
C ASN A 197 8.86 -11.56 -24.30
N TYR A 198 7.53 -11.64 -24.20
CA TYR A 198 6.76 -12.77 -24.71
C TYR A 198 7.01 -12.97 -26.21
N HIS A 199 6.91 -11.91 -27.01
CA HIS A 199 7.12 -12.02 -28.46
C HIS A 199 8.57 -12.34 -28.81
N GLN A 200 9.55 -11.82 -28.08
CA GLN A 200 10.96 -12.21 -28.25
C GLN A 200 11.18 -13.72 -28.07
N ILE A 201 10.58 -14.32 -27.04
CA ILE A 201 10.64 -15.77 -26.82
C ILE A 201 9.88 -16.52 -27.92
N SER A 202 8.71 -16.02 -28.32
CA SER A 202 7.84 -16.64 -29.31
C SER A 202 8.59 -16.85 -30.63
N VAL A 203 9.23 -15.80 -31.14
CA VAL A 203 9.93 -15.80 -32.44
C VAL A 203 11.41 -16.18 -32.35
N GLY A 204 11.95 -16.47 -31.16
CA GLY A 204 13.37 -16.80 -30.99
C GLY A 204 14.31 -15.60 -31.19
N ALA A 205 13.82 -14.40 -30.88
CA ALA A 205 14.52 -13.11 -30.94
C ALA A 205 14.99 -12.63 -29.55
N LEU A 206 15.29 -13.55 -28.64
CA LEU A 206 16.03 -13.19 -27.43
C LEU A 206 17.51 -12.96 -27.80
N PRO A 207 18.11 -11.82 -27.43
CA PRO A 207 19.52 -11.57 -27.66
C PRO A 207 20.41 -12.59 -26.93
N GLU A 208 21.46 -13.06 -27.59
CA GLU A 208 22.49 -13.90 -26.99
C GLU A 208 23.74 -13.05 -26.71
N GLY A 209 23.97 -12.71 -25.43
CA GLY A 209 25.07 -11.82 -25.04
C GLY A 209 24.93 -10.41 -25.62
N ASP A 210 26.02 -9.87 -26.17
CA ASP A 210 26.07 -8.53 -26.77
C ASP A 210 25.71 -8.52 -28.27
N GLN A 211 25.18 -9.62 -28.81
CA GLN A 211 24.84 -9.70 -30.23
C GLN A 211 23.56 -8.91 -30.54
N SER A 212 23.65 -8.02 -31.54
CA SER A 212 22.46 -7.41 -32.14
C SER A 212 21.61 -8.47 -32.83
N LEU A 213 20.29 -8.28 -32.80
CA LEU A 213 19.37 -9.11 -33.55
C LEU A 213 19.67 -9.00 -35.06
N ASP A 214 19.57 -10.10 -35.78
CA ASP A 214 19.60 -10.05 -37.24
C ASP A 214 18.29 -9.43 -37.77
N SER A 215 18.34 -8.88 -38.98
CA SER A 215 17.20 -8.15 -39.56
C SER A 215 15.97 -9.02 -39.81
N GLU A 216 16.14 -10.35 -39.97
CA GLU A 216 15.01 -11.27 -40.15
C GLU A 216 14.26 -11.47 -38.83
N LYS A 217 14.98 -11.67 -37.72
CA LYS A 217 14.41 -11.75 -36.37
C LYS A 217 13.78 -10.45 -35.92
N GLU A 218 14.37 -9.30 -36.26
CA GLU A 218 13.77 -7.99 -36.00
C GLU A 218 12.44 -7.82 -36.75
N ALA A 219 12.40 -8.17 -38.05
CA ALA A 219 11.17 -8.12 -38.84
C ALA A 219 10.09 -9.06 -38.28
N ALA A 220 10.46 -10.29 -37.93
CA ALA A 220 9.55 -11.26 -37.32
C ALA A 220 9.00 -10.78 -35.97
N LEU A 221 9.83 -10.15 -35.14
CA LEU A 221 9.41 -9.58 -33.86
C LEU A 221 8.39 -8.44 -34.05
N VAL A 222 8.65 -7.52 -34.99
CA VAL A 222 7.73 -6.41 -35.31
C VAL A 222 6.40 -6.94 -35.84
N GLU A 223 6.41 -7.93 -36.72
CA GLU A 223 5.19 -8.57 -37.23
C GLU A 223 4.40 -9.28 -36.11
N SER A 224 5.08 -10.02 -35.24
CA SER A 224 4.46 -10.72 -34.10
C SER A 224 3.78 -9.75 -33.14
N ILE A 225 4.44 -8.63 -32.80
CA ILE A 225 3.88 -7.62 -31.89
C ILE A 225 2.70 -6.89 -32.53
N SER A 226 2.83 -6.48 -33.81
CA SER A 226 1.82 -5.67 -34.50
C SER A 226 0.52 -6.43 -34.80
N SER A 227 0.60 -7.75 -34.94
CA SER A 227 -0.56 -8.63 -35.12
C SER A 227 -1.26 -9.01 -33.81
N ASP A 228 -0.61 -8.79 -32.66
CA ASP A 228 -1.15 -9.14 -31.34
C ASP A 228 -2.26 -8.18 -30.87
N ARG A 229 -3.14 -8.68 -29.99
CA ARG A 229 -4.30 -7.93 -29.48
C ARG A 229 -4.12 -7.39 -28.06
N LEU A 230 -3.05 -7.76 -27.34
CA LEU A 230 -2.78 -7.30 -25.98
C LEU A 230 -2.62 -5.79 -25.94
N GLY A 231 -1.88 -5.19 -26.88
CA GLY A 231 -1.73 -3.73 -26.97
C GLY A 231 -3.09 -3.02 -27.00
N LYS A 232 -3.98 -3.45 -27.91
CA LYS A 232 -5.36 -2.93 -28.00
C LYS A 232 -6.20 -3.22 -26.75
N LYS A 233 -5.96 -4.34 -26.06
CA LYS A 233 -6.61 -4.66 -24.78
C LYS A 233 -6.12 -3.70 -23.69
N LEU A 234 -4.82 -3.43 -23.60
CA LEU A 234 -4.23 -2.52 -22.61
C LEU A 234 -4.75 -1.09 -22.76
N GLU A 235 -4.93 -0.60 -23.99
CA GLU A 235 -5.53 0.72 -24.25
C GLU A 235 -6.93 0.85 -23.64
N ARG A 236 -7.76 -0.20 -23.71
CA ARG A 236 -9.11 -0.20 -23.12
C ARG A 236 -9.12 -0.15 -21.60
N TYR A 237 -8.07 -0.69 -20.96
CA TYR A 237 -7.94 -0.76 -19.51
C TYR A 237 -6.89 0.21 -18.97
N ILE A 238 -6.51 1.23 -19.74
CA ILE A 238 -5.43 2.15 -19.36
C ILE A 238 -5.66 2.77 -17.98
N ALA A 239 -6.91 3.08 -17.62
CA ALA A 239 -7.27 3.68 -16.34
C ALA A 239 -7.09 2.73 -15.13
N ASN A 240 -7.12 1.42 -15.32
CA ASN A 240 -6.87 0.40 -14.30
C ASN A 240 -6.43 -0.93 -14.98
N PRO A 241 -5.13 -1.11 -15.26
CA PRO A 241 -4.65 -2.24 -16.07
C PRO A 241 -4.95 -3.61 -15.45
N VAL A 242 -5.02 -3.70 -14.11
CA VAL A 242 -5.38 -4.93 -13.39
C VAL A 242 -6.78 -5.41 -13.79
N GLU A 243 -7.70 -4.48 -14.12
CA GLU A 243 -9.08 -4.80 -14.50
C GLU A 243 -9.15 -5.79 -15.68
N MET A 244 -8.14 -5.80 -16.56
CA MET A 244 -8.13 -6.66 -17.74
C MET A 244 -8.20 -8.17 -17.40
N VAL A 245 -7.78 -8.55 -16.18
CA VAL A 245 -7.75 -9.95 -15.71
C VAL A 245 -8.80 -10.26 -14.64
N THR A 246 -9.64 -9.30 -14.25
CA THR A 246 -10.64 -9.42 -13.16
C THR A 246 -11.90 -10.22 -13.53
N LYS A 247 -11.84 -11.08 -14.54
CA LYS A 247 -12.99 -11.88 -14.98
C LYS A 247 -13.28 -12.97 -13.95
N LYS A 248 -14.55 -13.30 -13.75
CA LYS A 248 -14.98 -14.38 -12.83
C LYS A 248 -14.30 -15.73 -13.09
N SER A 249 -13.98 -16.03 -14.35
CA SER A 249 -13.24 -17.24 -14.75
C SER A 249 -11.86 -17.36 -14.10
N ASN A 250 -11.28 -16.24 -13.67
CA ASN A 250 -9.93 -16.18 -13.11
C ASN A 250 -9.92 -16.20 -11.57
N HIS A 251 -11.09 -16.19 -10.91
CA HIS A 251 -11.16 -16.11 -9.45
C HIS A 251 -10.46 -17.29 -8.77
N ALA A 252 -10.63 -18.51 -9.28
CA ALA A 252 -9.97 -19.69 -8.74
C ALA A 252 -8.44 -19.61 -8.86
N LEU A 253 -7.91 -19.03 -9.96
CA LEU A 253 -6.48 -18.75 -10.09
C LEU A 253 -6.01 -17.77 -9.01
N PHE A 254 -6.78 -16.72 -8.76
CA PHE A 254 -6.41 -15.73 -7.74
C PHE A 254 -6.51 -16.31 -6.33
N ASP A 255 -7.47 -17.20 -6.06
CA ASP A 255 -7.55 -17.94 -4.80
C ASP A 255 -6.27 -18.76 -4.56
N GLU A 256 -5.86 -19.56 -5.55
CA GLU A 256 -4.61 -20.35 -5.50
C GLU A 256 -3.38 -19.46 -5.31
N TYR A 257 -3.28 -18.37 -6.10
CA TYR A 257 -2.17 -17.43 -6.04
C TYR A 257 -2.07 -16.75 -4.67
N LEU A 258 -3.18 -16.26 -4.13
CA LEU A 258 -3.22 -15.57 -2.85
C LEU A 258 -2.96 -16.50 -1.67
N ALA A 259 -3.36 -17.78 -1.76
CA ALA A 259 -3.00 -18.77 -0.75
C ALA A 259 -1.48 -18.97 -0.68
N VAL A 260 -0.82 -19.15 -1.83
CA VAL A 260 0.65 -19.28 -1.89
C VAL A 260 1.35 -18.02 -1.36
N MET A 261 0.84 -16.83 -1.70
CA MET A 261 1.38 -15.57 -1.19
C MET A 261 1.19 -15.44 0.32
N ASN A 262 0.02 -15.81 0.84
CA ASN A 262 -0.25 -15.79 2.27
C ASN A 262 0.72 -16.69 3.04
N ASP A 263 0.90 -17.93 2.58
CA ASP A 263 1.81 -18.88 3.22
C ASP A 263 3.25 -18.35 3.22
N GLY A 264 3.75 -17.93 2.04
CA GLY A 264 5.11 -17.41 1.90
C GLY A 264 5.37 -16.12 2.70
N LEU A 265 4.38 -15.23 2.82
CA LEU A 265 4.51 -14.01 3.64
C LEU A 265 4.39 -14.29 5.14
N SER A 266 3.61 -15.30 5.53
CA SER A 266 3.48 -15.70 6.94
C SER A 266 4.81 -16.22 7.52
N ASP A 267 5.61 -16.90 6.69
CA ASP A 267 6.92 -17.42 7.08
C ASP A 267 7.96 -16.33 7.37
N LEU A 268 7.75 -15.10 6.86
CA LEU A 268 8.68 -13.98 7.05
C LEU A 268 8.59 -13.33 8.44
N ASN A 269 7.57 -13.68 9.24
CA ASN A 269 7.35 -13.16 10.61
C ASN A 269 7.38 -11.61 10.74
N SER A 270 7.17 -10.88 9.65
CA SER A 270 7.25 -9.42 9.60
C SER A 270 5.90 -8.73 9.84
N LEU A 271 4.80 -9.45 9.62
CA LEU A 271 3.43 -8.99 9.84
C LEU A 271 2.72 -9.90 10.84
N ASN A 272 1.89 -9.32 11.71
CA ASN A 272 0.95 -10.12 12.47
C ASN A 272 -0.17 -10.64 11.55
N ARG A 273 -0.94 -11.62 12.03
CA ARG A 273 -2.03 -12.24 11.27
C ARG A 273 -3.03 -11.23 10.69
N SER A 274 -3.54 -10.29 11.50
CA SER A 274 -4.54 -9.31 11.05
C SER A 274 -3.98 -8.36 9.99
N SER A 275 -2.71 -7.97 10.08
CA SER A 275 -2.04 -7.12 9.08
C SER A 275 -1.75 -7.88 7.79
N LEU A 276 -1.41 -9.16 7.87
CA LEU A 276 -1.29 -10.01 6.70
C LEU A 276 -2.66 -10.19 6.02
N GLU A 277 -3.71 -10.48 6.78
CA GLU A 277 -5.08 -10.58 6.26
C GLU A 277 -5.55 -9.25 5.63
N TYR A 278 -5.19 -8.10 6.21
CA TYR A 278 -5.45 -6.78 5.62
C TYR A 278 -4.82 -6.65 4.23
N LEU A 279 -3.53 -7.00 4.13
CA LEU A 279 -2.77 -6.95 2.89
C LEU A 279 -3.39 -7.88 1.84
N ILE A 280 -3.64 -9.15 2.19
CA ILE A 280 -4.21 -10.14 1.28
C ILE A 280 -5.58 -9.70 0.77
N TYR A 281 -6.45 -9.16 1.65
CA TYR A 281 -7.75 -8.66 1.23
C TYR A 281 -7.64 -7.44 0.30
N THR A 282 -6.65 -6.56 0.53
CA THR A 282 -6.39 -5.41 -0.34
C THR A 282 -6.05 -5.88 -1.76
N ILE A 283 -5.18 -6.88 -1.89
CA ILE A 283 -4.79 -7.49 -3.17
C ILE A 283 -5.97 -8.25 -3.80
N GLU A 284 -6.70 -9.04 -3.01
CA GLU A 284 -7.88 -9.78 -3.47
C GLU A 284 -8.92 -8.83 -4.07
N SER A 285 -9.19 -7.72 -3.41
CA SER A 285 -10.16 -6.73 -3.88
C SER A 285 -9.72 -6.08 -5.21
N ALA A 286 -8.41 -5.93 -5.45
CA ALA A 286 -7.92 -5.49 -6.76
C ALA A 286 -8.19 -6.53 -7.86
N PHE A 287 -7.94 -7.82 -7.59
CA PHE A 287 -8.14 -8.90 -8.55
C PHE A 287 -9.62 -9.30 -8.79
N LYS A 288 -10.47 -9.26 -7.76
CA LYS A 288 -11.85 -9.77 -7.84
C LYS A 288 -12.91 -8.68 -7.89
N ASN A 289 -12.64 -7.53 -7.27
CA ASN A 289 -13.62 -6.45 -7.13
C ASN A 289 -13.24 -5.20 -7.93
N LYS A 290 -12.21 -5.28 -8.78
CA LYS A 290 -11.72 -4.16 -9.61
C LYS A 290 -11.34 -2.92 -8.80
N SER A 291 -11.01 -3.13 -7.53
CA SER A 291 -10.70 -2.02 -6.62
C SER A 291 -9.38 -1.38 -7.04
N LYS A 292 -9.34 -0.05 -6.99
CA LYS A 292 -8.10 0.71 -7.13
C LYS A 292 -7.38 0.69 -5.79
N ILE A 293 -6.06 0.52 -5.83
CA ILE A 293 -5.20 0.70 -4.65
C ILE A 293 -5.27 2.16 -4.20
N LYS A 294 -5.48 2.38 -2.90
CA LYS A 294 -5.56 3.72 -2.33
C LYS A 294 -4.30 4.03 -1.53
N LYS A 295 -3.93 5.30 -1.51
CA LYS A 295 -2.78 5.77 -0.74
C LYS A 295 -3.04 5.69 0.77
N ASN A 296 -4.29 5.83 1.21
CA ASN A 296 -4.62 5.74 2.64
C ASN A 296 -4.49 4.32 3.21
N ASP A 297 -4.48 3.28 2.36
CA ASP A 297 -4.46 1.88 2.80
C ASP A 297 -3.17 1.54 3.59
N ILE A 298 -2.06 2.24 3.38
CA ILE A 298 -0.78 2.03 4.10
C ILE A 298 -0.89 2.36 5.59
N PHE A 299 -1.41 3.52 5.98
CA PHE A 299 -1.44 3.90 7.40
C PHE A 299 -2.51 3.13 8.16
N ASP A 300 -3.61 2.76 7.51
CA ASP A 300 -4.59 1.80 8.03
C ASP A 300 -3.95 0.42 8.27
N LEU A 301 -3.15 -0.08 7.31
CA LEU A 301 -2.36 -1.30 7.47
C LEU A 301 -1.38 -1.18 8.65
N LEU A 302 -0.64 -0.07 8.77
CA LEU A 302 0.32 0.14 9.86
C LEU A 302 -0.38 0.22 11.23
N ILE A 303 -1.57 0.83 11.30
CA ILE A 303 -2.38 0.83 12.52
C ILE A 303 -2.83 -0.59 12.86
N SER A 304 -3.20 -1.41 11.86
CA SER A 304 -3.57 -2.82 12.06
C SER A 304 -2.46 -3.66 12.69
N CYS A 305 -1.19 -3.25 12.55
CA CYS A 305 -0.06 -3.93 13.21
C CYS A 305 -0.20 -3.96 14.74
N SER A 306 -0.97 -3.03 15.32
CA SER A 306 -1.26 -3.01 16.76
C SER A 306 -2.18 -4.15 17.23
N LEU A 307 -2.93 -4.80 16.33
CA LEU A 307 -3.80 -5.94 16.67
C LEU A 307 -3.02 -7.20 17.08
N GLY A 308 -1.72 -7.25 16.80
CA GLY A 308 -0.83 -8.30 17.31
C GLY A 308 -0.56 -8.21 18.81
N LEU A 309 -0.95 -7.12 19.47
CA LEU A 309 -0.81 -6.94 20.91
C LEU A 309 -2.03 -7.50 21.66
N GLU A 310 -1.79 -8.09 22.83
CA GLU A 310 -2.86 -8.67 23.66
C GLU A 310 -3.96 -7.64 23.99
N GLU A 311 -5.20 -8.14 23.98
CA GLU A 311 -6.43 -7.39 24.30
C GLU A 311 -6.60 -6.04 23.57
N THR A 312 -5.99 -5.89 22.40
CA THR A 312 -6.00 -4.64 21.64
C THR A 312 -7.13 -4.63 20.62
N ARG A 313 -7.81 -3.48 20.51
CA ARG A 313 -8.81 -3.20 19.47
C ARG A 313 -8.54 -1.85 18.84
N ILE A 314 -9.02 -1.68 17.62
CA ILE A 314 -8.94 -0.43 16.88
C ILE A 314 -10.33 0.18 16.83
N VAL A 315 -10.39 1.49 16.98
CA VAL A 315 -11.56 2.29 16.65
C VAL A 315 -11.20 3.33 15.62
N THR A 316 -12.08 3.50 14.64
CA THR A 316 -11.87 4.41 13.51
C THR A 316 -13.19 5.02 13.07
N LEU A 317 -13.14 6.23 12.52
CA LEU A 317 -14.25 6.87 11.83
C LEU A 317 -14.19 6.65 10.31
N ASP A 318 -13.10 6.10 9.78
CA ASP A 318 -12.94 5.84 8.36
C ASP A 318 -13.80 4.66 7.91
N LYS A 319 -14.68 4.89 6.93
CA LYS A 319 -15.60 3.86 6.41
C LYS A 319 -14.89 2.77 5.60
N GLY A 320 -13.75 3.07 5.00
CA GLY A 320 -12.88 2.10 4.35
C GLY A 320 -12.26 1.17 5.37
N PHE A 321 -11.59 1.73 6.37
CA PHE A 321 -10.92 0.96 7.41
C PHE A 321 -11.92 0.16 8.26
N LEU A 322 -13.07 0.74 8.61
CA LEU A 322 -14.13 0.02 9.31
C LEU A 322 -14.62 -1.22 8.54
N ARG A 323 -14.78 -1.12 7.21
CA ARG A 323 -15.15 -2.28 6.38
C ARG A 323 -14.07 -3.35 6.39
N MET A 324 -12.80 -2.96 6.46
CA MET A 324 -11.69 -3.88 6.61
C MET A 324 -11.69 -4.55 7.98
N LEU A 325 -11.91 -3.81 9.07
CA LEU A 325 -11.98 -4.36 10.42
C LEU A 325 -13.05 -5.45 10.54
N ASN A 326 -14.19 -5.32 9.84
CA ASN A 326 -15.20 -6.39 9.81
C ASN A 326 -14.66 -7.73 9.27
N LYS A 327 -13.61 -7.69 8.44
CA LYS A 327 -12.95 -8.87 7.86
C LYS A 327 -11.82 -9.40 8.74
N ILE A 328 -11.00 -8.51 9.30
CA ILE A 328 -9.72 -8.89 9.96
C ILE A 328 -9.76 -8.88 11.49
N ASP A 329 -10.74 -8.18 12.11
CA ASP A 329 -10.97 -8.17 13.55
C ASP A 329 -12.41 -7.73 13.88
N THR A 330 -13.33 -8.68 13.85
CA THR A 330 -14.77 -8.42 14.05
C THR A 330 -15.08 -7.76 15.40
N ASP A 331 -14.24 -7.97 16.42
CA ASP A 331 -14.44 -7.32 17.70
C ASP A 331 -14.14 -5.81 17.68
N SER A 332 -13.14 -5.36 16.91
CA SER A 332 -12.91 -3.93 16.68
C SER A 332 -14.09 -3.32 15.91
N TYR A 333 -14.58 -4.03 14.90
CA TYR A 333 -15.77 -3.61 14.17
C TYR A 333 -17.01 -3.48 15.08
N ASN A 334 -17.27 -4.49 15.92
CA ASN A 334 -18.38 -4.48 16.87
C ASN A 334 -18.22 -3.36 17.92
N LEU A 335 -16.99 -3.07 18.36
CA LEU A 335 -16.72 -1.95 19.25
C LEU A 335 -17.08 -0.62 18.59
N CYS A 336 -16.63 -0.37 17.35
CA CYS A 336 -17.03 0.82 16.58
C CYS A 336 -18.55 0.94 16.46
N LYS A 337 -19.25 -0.17 16.25
CA LYS A 337 -20.72 -0.20 16.22
C LYS A 337 -21.34 0.19 17.56
N SER A 338 -20.84 -0.37 18.66
CA SER A 338 -21.33 -0.06 20.01
C SER A 338 -21.10 1.40 20.42
N LEU A 339 -20.04 2.02 19.87
CA LEU A 339 -19.71 3.43 20.07
C LEU A 339 -20.48 4.37 19.12
N GLY A 340 -21.31 3.85 18.22
CA GLY A 340 -22.09 4.67 17.28
C GLY A 340 -21.29 5.23 16.10
N TYR A 341 -20.14 4.64 15.76
CA TYR A 341 -19.28 5.15 14.68
C TYR A 341 -19.73 4.70 13.30
N MET A 342 -20.66 3.75 13.22
CA MET A 342 -21.28 3.31 11.97
C MET A 342 -22.51 4.15 11.63
N SER A 343 -22.62 4.57 10.37
CA SER A 343 -23.85 5.16 9.79
C SER A 343 -24.58 4.16 8.93
#